data_AF-A0A957Z4Z1-F1
#
_entry.id   AF-A0A957Z4Z1-F1
#
_cell.length_a   1.000
_cell.length_b   1.000
_cell.length_c   1.000
_cell.angle_alpha   90.00
_cell.angle_beta   90.00
_cell.angle_gamma   90.00
#
_symmetry.space_group_name_H-M   'P 1'
#
loop_
_entity.id
_entity.type
_entity.pdbx_description
1 polymer ?
#
loop_
_entity_poly.entity_id
_entity_poly.type
_entity_poly.pdbx_seq_one_letter_code
_entity_poly.pdbx_strand_id
1 'polypeptide(L)' 'LAADIIDRGMVLTGGSSQLRSVAQLLTQETGVPAYVAENPIACVALGAGRALENYEIMRRSLPIVPE' A
#
# COMPACT_ATOMS: atom_id res chain seq x y z
N LEU A 1 13.59 -6.57 -0.46
CA LEU A 1 12.38 -6.15 0.29
C LEU A 1 12.72 -5.29 1.50
N ALA A 2 13.42 -5.80 2.53
CA ALA A 2 13.74 -5.01 3.72
C ALA A 2 14.61 -3.77 3.39
N ALA A 3 15.65 -3.93 2.56
CA ALA A 3 16.47 -2.81 2.08
C ALA A 3 15.65 -1.77 1.31
N ASP A 4 14.75 -2.21 0.41
CA ASP A 4 13.90 -1.30 -0.38
C ASP A 4 12.96 -0.46 0.48
N ILE A 5 12.44 -1.06 1.57
CA ILE A 5 11.58 -0.38 2.55
C ILE A 5 12.38 0.64 3.37
N ILE A 6 13.61 0.31 3.75
CA ILE A 6 14.50 1.24 4.46
C ILE A 6 14.85 2.44 3.56
N ASP A 7 15.13 2.20 2.27
CA ASP A 7 15.54 3.25 1.33
C ASP A 7 14.37 4.15 0.88
N ARG A 8 13.17 3.60 0.65
CA ARG A 8 12.02 4.32 0.10
C ARG A 8 10.94 4.67 1.12
N GLY A 9 10.99 4.06 2.29
CA GLY A 9 9.93 4.16 3.29
C GLY A 9 8.70 3.33 2.95
N MET A 10 7.61 3.63 3.67
CA MET A 10 6.34 2.93 3.58
C MET A 10 5.18 3.90 3.35
N VAL A 11 4.23 3.50 2.50
CA VAL A 11 3.02 4.28 2.22
C VAL A 11 1.82 3.59 2.88
N LEU A 12 1.14 4.33 3.73
CA LEU A 12 -0.07 3.92 4.45
C LEU A 12 -1.30 4.16 3.57
N THR A 13 -2.20 3.19 3.61
CA THR A 13 -3.48 3.18 2.90
C THR A 13 -4.60 2.74 3.84
N GLY A 14 -5.86 2.84 3.41
CA GLY A 14 -7.05 2.52 4.19
C GLY A 14 -7.46 3.63 5.15
N GLY A 15 -8.64 3.51 5.76
CA GLY A 15 -9.17 4.54 6.65
C GLY A 15 -8.40 4.72 7.96
N SER A 16 -7.84 3.63 8.49
CA SER A 16 -7.01 3.67 9.70
C SER A 16 -5.73 4.49 9.53
N SER A 17 -5.23 4.67 8.30
CA SER A 17 -4.05 5.50 8.02
C SER A 17 -4.27 6.99 8.29
N GLN A 18 -5.52 7.44 8.44
CA GLN A 18 -5.86 8.83 8.75
C GLN A 18 -5.95 9.11 10.25
N LEU A 19 -5.72 8.10 11.11
CA LEU A 19 -5.60 8.33 12.54
C LEU A 19 -4.54 9.39 12.81
N ARG A 20 -4.84 10.30 13.74
CA ARG A 20 -3.99 11.45 14.04
C ARG A 20 -2.57 10.99 14.33
N SER A 21 -1.63 11.51 13.56
CA SER A 21 -0.20 11.30 13.73
C SER A 21 0.30 9.85 13.55
N VAL A 22 -0.49 8.95 12.96
CA VAL A 22 -0.10 7.52 12.85
C VAL A 22 1.15 7.30 12.01
N ALA A 23 1.33 8.05 10.91
CA ALA A 23 2.53 7.99 10.09
C ALA A 23 3.77 8.48 10.85
N GLN A 24 3.61 9.55 11.64
CA GLN A 24 4.67 10.08 12.48
C GLN A 24 5.08 9.06 13.55
N LEU A 25 4.10 8.43 14.21
CA LEU A 25 4.35 7.39 15.20
C LEU A 25 5.12 6.21 14.59
N LEU A 26 4.67 5.69 13.45
CA LEU A 26 5.35 4.59 12.76
C LEU A 26 6.78 4.97 12.36
N THR A 27 6.99 6.21 11.92
CA THR A 27 8.34 6.72 11.61
C THR A 27 9.24 6.74 12.85
N GLN A 28 8.71 7.19 13.99
CA GLN A 28 9.47 7.27 15.24
C GLN A 28 9.84 5.89 15.79
N GLU A 29 8.89 4.95 15.81
CA GLU A 29 9.09 3.62 16.39
C GLU A 29 9.97 2.71 15.51
N THR A 30 9.89 2.87 14.19
CA THR A 30 10.62 1.98 13.26
C THR A 30 11.92 2.58 12.73
N GLY A 31 12.09 3.91 12.80
CA GLY A 31 13.17 4.62 12.12
C GLY A 31 13.03 4.67 10.60
N VAL A 32 11.94 4.12 10.03
CA VAL A 32 11.67 4.08 8.60
C VAL A 32 10.63 5.15 8.24
N PRO A 33 10.86 6.00 7.22
CA PRO A 33 9.88 7.02 6.83
C PRO A 33 8.51 6.42 6.46
N ALA A 34 7.44 6.97 7.03
CA ALA A 34 6.08 6.60 6.68
C ALA A 34 5.28 7.79 6.13
N TYR A 35 4.45 7.53 5.12
CA TYR A 35 3.64 8.53 4.41
C TYR A 35 2.20 8.06 4.31
N VAL A 36 1.22 8.97 4.29
CA VAL A 36 -0.17 8.63 3.96
C VAL A 36 -0.37 8.83 2.47
N ALA A 37 -1.00 7.86 1.79
CA ALA A 37 -1.37 7.99 0.38
C ALA A 37 -2.31 9.20 0.17
N GLU A 38 -2.33 9.75 -1.04
CA GLU A 38 -3.20 10.90 -1.39
C GLU A 38 -4.69 10.59 -1.21
N ASN A 39 -5.12 9.39 -1.62
CA ASN A 39 -6.52 8.92 -1.52
C ASN A 39 -6.61 7.57 -0.79
N PRO A 40 -6.30 7.53 0.52
CA PRO A 40 -6.03 6.27 1.21
C PRO A 40 -7.29 5.38 1.33
N ILE A 41 -8.49 5.96 1.37
CA ILE A 41 -9.75 5.20 1.36
C ILE A 41 -9.98 4.49 0.04
N ALA A 42 -9.65 5.14 -1.08
CA ALA A 42 -9.97 4.66 -2.41
C ALA A 42 -8.88 3.76 -3.01
N CYS A 43 -7.68 3.73 -2.42
CA CYS A 43 -6.52 3.00 -2.95
C CYS A 43 -6.82 1.55 -3.34
N VAL A 44 -7.60 0.81 -2.55
CA VAL A 44 -7.94 -0.60 -2.87
C VAL A 44 -8.81 -0.68 -4.14
N ALA A 45 -9.90 0.09 -4.20
CA ALA A 45 -10.80 0.10 -5.35
C ALA A 45 -10.10 0.62 -6.63
N LEU A 46 -9.32 1.69 -6.51
CA LEU A 46 -8.55 2.25 -7.62
C LEU A 46 -7.48 1.27 -8.11
N GLY A 47 -6.77 0.60 -7.19
CA GLY A 47 -5.78 -0.42 -7.53
C GLY A 47 -6.40 -1.62 -8.23
N ALA A 48 -7.54 -2.10 -7.75
CA ALA A 48 -8.29 -3.18 -8.39
C ALA A 48 -8.76 -2.79 -9.81
N GLY A 49 -9.30 -1.58 -10.00
CA GLY A 49 -9.68 -1.08 -11.32
C GLY A 49 -8.50 -1.03 -12.30
N ARG A 50 -7.37 -0.47 -11.86
CA ARG A 50 -6.12 -0.44 -12.66
C ARG A 50 -5.58 -1.83 -12.97
N ALA A 51 -5.72 -2.78 -12.05
CA ALA A 51 -5.30 -4.16 -12.27
C ALA A 51 -6.16 -4.86 -13.33
N LEU A 52 -7.47 -4.58 -13.37
CA LEU A 52 -8.37 -5.08 -14.42
C LEU A 52 -8.05 -4.46 -15.79
N GLU A 53 -7.73 -3.17 -15.85
CA GLU A 53 -7.25 -2.52 -17.08
C GLU A 53 -5.95 -3.16 -17.60
N ASN A 54 -5.12 -3.69 -16.70
CA ASN A 54 -3.85 -4.35 -17.01
C ASN A 54 -3.91 -5.88 -16.79
N TYR A 55 -5.08 -6.48 -17.05
CA TYR A 55 -5.36 -7.87 -16.69
C TYR A 55 -4.31 -8.85 -17.22
N GLU A 56 -3.84 -8.71 -18.46
CA GLU A 56 -2.84 -9.62 -19.05
C GLU A 56 -1.50 -9.62 -18.31
N ILE A 57 -1.09 -8.47 -17.78
CA ILE A 57 0.11 -8.35 -16.97
C ILE A 57 -0.15 -8.99 -15.60
N MET A 58 -1.33 -8.73 -15.03
CA MET A 58 -1.64 -9.15 -13.65
C MET A 58 -1.97 -10.62 -13.51
N ARG A 59 -2.56 -11.25 -14.53
CA ARG A 59 -3.01 -12.64 -14.52
C ARG A 59 -1.90 -13.62 -14.13
N ARG A 60 -0.64 -13.32 -14.45
CA ARG A 60 0.52 -14.17 -14.12
C ARG A 60 0.83 -14.25 -12.63
N SER A 61 0.36 -13.26 -11.85
CA SER A 61 0.62 -13.14 -10.42
C SER A 61 -0.60 -13.45 -9.57
N LEU A 62 -1.76 -13.71 -10.17
CA LEU A 62 -2.98 -14.02 -9.43
C LEU A 62 -2.91 -15.45 -8.86
N PRO A 63 -3.27 -15.65 -7.58
CA PRO A 63 -3.38 -16.99 -7.01
C PRO A 63 -4.52 -17.74 -7.69
N ILE A 64 -4.36 -19.06 -7.82
CA ILE A 64 -5.44 -19.94 -8.24
C ILE A 64 -6.44 -19.98 -7.08
N VAL A 65 -7.63 -19.44 -7.30
CA VAL A 65 -8.74 -19.56 -6.35
C VAL A 65 -9.42 -20.90 -6.67
N PRO A 66 -9.34 -21.91 -5.79
CA PRO A 66 -10.14 -23.11 -5.96
C PRO A 66 -11.62 -22.74 -5.81
N GLU A 67 -12.49 -23.43 -6.57
CA GLU A 67 -13.95 -23.33 -6.44
C GLU A 67 -14.43 -23.71 -5.04
#